data_AF-A0AAW2GSC4-F1
#
_entry.id   AF-A0AAW2GSC4-F1
#
_cell.length_a   1.000
_cell.length_b   1.000
_cell.length_c   1.000
_cell.angle_alpha   90.00
_cell.angle_beta   90.00
_cell.angle_gamma   90.00
#
_symmetry.space_group_name_H-M   'P 1'
#
loop_
_entity.id
_entity.type
_entity.pdbx_description
1 polymer ?
#
loop_
_entity_poly.entity_id
_entity_poly.type
_entity_poly.pdbx_seq_one_letter_code
_entity_poly.pdbx_strand_id
1 'polypeptide(L)'
;MWLYPGQTDQVAVDILIPSASQDTVNTLTVNIVGTEISEKTVQVFVQNTLNKKVDNVKPTIEYWFNNNCAGKLDKDRCDKTVWSVDITVQDYDSGLKSVVAIPNRIYPVTKYISGTKDRVTFYYWSTCCTTTATITAIDIAENQYTRTIDVNVWDNLSQGEIAAIVLGVLLLLFLLILLVIAIVYCVRKRNSHDLPYTQRYGSRQPARSERTSF
;
A
#
# COMPACT_ATOMS: atom_id res chain seq x y z
N MET A 1 -8.05 20.25 -34.71
CA MET A 1 -7.43 18.94 -34.99
C MET A 1 -8.24 17.87 -34.28
N TRP A 2 -8.47 16.72 -34.92
CA TRP A 2 -9.23 15.61 -34.31
C TRP A 2 -8.27 14.44 -34.04
N LEU A 3 -8.33 13.87 -32.83
CA LEU A 3 -7.53 12.70 -32.45
C LEU A 3 -8.42 11.47 -32.37
N TYR A 4 -7.95 10.34 -32.90
CA TYR A 4 -8.59 9.05 -32.71
C TYR A 4 -8.22 8.45 -31.34
N PRO A 5 -9.02 7.47 -30.83
CA PRO A 5 -8.69 6.78 -29.59
C PRO A 5 -7.24 6.24 -29.57
N GLY A 6 -6.51 6.58 -28.52
CA GLY A 6 -5.11 6.16 -28.35
C GLY A 6 -4.08 6.96 -29.14
N GLN A 7 -4.48 7.96 -29.94
CA GLN A 7 -3.54 8.88 -30.57
C GLN A 7 -3.14 10.02 -29.63
N THR A 8 -1.96 10.57 -29.87
CA THR A 8 -1.42 11.75 -29.18
C THR A 8 -0.89 12.72 -30.21
N ASP A 9 -0.96 14.00 -29.89
CA ASP A 9 -0.43 15.09 -30.70
C ASP A 9 0.39 16.05 -29.83
N GLN A 10 1.26 16.82 -30.47
CA GLN A 10 2.16 17.76 -29.81
C GLN A 10 1.67 19.19 -30.01
N VAL A 11 1.56 19.94 -28.91
CA VAL A 11 1.23 21.36 -28.93
C VAL A 11 2.51 22.16 -28.73
N ALA A 12 2.95 22.88 -29.76
CA ALA A 12 4.08 23.79 -29.67
C ALA A 12 3.65 25.10 -28.99
N VAL A 13 4.47 25.62 -28.08
CA VAL A 13 4.22 26.87 -27.35
C VAL A 13 5.50 27.69 -27.31
N ASP A 14 5.41 28.95 -27.71
CA ASP A 14 6.51 29.91 -27.61
C ASP A 14 6.43 30.64 -26.27
N ILE A 15 7.55 30.66 -25.54
CA ILE A 15 7.66 31.29 -24.21
C ILE A 15 8.65 32.44 -24.29
N LEU A 16 8.19 33.66 -24.00
CA LEU A 16 9.03 34.84 -23.89
C LEU A 16 9.56 34.98 -22.46
N ILE A 17 10.89 34.91 -22.31
CA ILE A 17 11.57 35.07 -21.01
C ILE A 17 12.16 36.48 -20.94
N PRO A 18 11.68 37.37 -20.04
CA PRO A 18 12.27 38.69 -19.85
C PRO A 18 13.70 38.59 -19.32
N SER A 19 14.60 39.47 -19.77
CA SER A 19 16.03 39.42 -19.42
C SER A 19 16.34 39.56 -17.92
N ALA A 20 15.39 40.07 -17.13
CA ALA A 20 15.52 40.23 -15.68
C ALA A 20 14.93 39.06 -14.87
N SER A 21 14.29 38.09 -15.51
CA SER A 21 13.70 36.93 -14.83
C SER A 21 14.77 35.86 -14.63
N GLN A 22 15.21 35.70 -13.39
CA GLN A 22 16.09 34.60 -12.98
C GLN A 22 15.44 33.81 -11.86
N ASP A 23 15.63 32.50 -11.89
CA ASP A 23 15.19 31.55 -10.87
C ASP A 23 13.68 31.62 -10.58
N THR A 24 12.88 31.86 -11.63
CA THR A 24 11.42 31.90 -11.54
C THR A 24 10.80 30.58 -11.98
N VAL A 25 9.70 30.23 -11.32
CA VAL A 25 8.83 29.10 -11.71
C VAL A 25 7.47 29.64 -12.09
N ASN A 26 7.00 29.27 -13.27
CA ASN A 26 5.65 29.59 -13.72
C ASN A 26 4.92 28.31 -14.16
N THR A 27 3.61 28.40 -14.35
CA THR A 27 2.80 27.28 -14.85
C THR A 27 2.22 27.62 -16.21
N LEU A 28 2.32 26.69 -17.14
CA LEU A 28 1.65 26.74 -18.43
C LEU A 28 0.55 25.68 -18.45
N THR A 29 -0.69 26.11 -18.66
CA THR A 29 -1.87 25.21 -18.76
C THR A 29 -2.46 25.27 -20.16
N VAL A 30 -2.65 24.09 -20.75
CA VAL A 30 -3.38 23.90 -22.00
C VAL A 30 -4.75 23.32 -21.68
N ASN A 31 -5.80 24.04 -22.08
CA ASN A 31 -7.19 23.57 -21.93
C ASN A 31 -7.62 22.80 -23.17
N ILE A 32 -8.24 21.64 -22.96
CA ILE A 32 -8.67 20.72 -24.00
C ILE A 32 -10.21 20.61 -23.91
N VAL A 33 -10.88 20.88 -25.02
CA VAL A 33 -12.36 20.86 -25.09
C VAL A 33 -12.83 19.51 -25.65
N GLY A 34 -13.83 18.91 -25.02
CA GLY A 34 -14.49 17.69 -25.53
C GLY A 34 -13.83 16.36 -25.12
N THR A 35 -12.96 16.38 -24.10
CA THR A 35 -12.29 15.19 -23.55
C THR A 35 -12.49 15.09 -22.04
N GLU A 36 -12.36 13.88 -21.47
CA GLU A 36 -12.40 13.67 -20.02
C GLU A 36 -11.24 14.39 -19.30
N ILE A 37 -10.07 14.45 -19.94
CA ILE A 37 -8.94 15.27 -19.48
C ILE A 37 -9.12 16.66 -20.08
N SER A 38 -9.58 17.61 -19.26
CA SER A 38 -9.90 18.98 -19.70
C SER A 38 -8.70 19.93 -19.67
N GLU A 39 -7.63 19.59 -18.95
CA GLU A 39 -6.43 20.42 -18.87
C GLU A 39 -5.15 19.59 -18.77
N LYS A 40 -4.05 20.15 -19.26
CA LYS A 40 -2.69 19.70 -18.95
C LYS A 40 -1.84 20.89 -18.51
N THR A 41 -1.19 20.75 -17.36
CA THR A 41 -0.34 21.80 -16.80
C THR A 41 1.10 21.32 -16.69
N VAL A 42 2.04 22.22 -16.97
CA VAL A 42 3.48 22.01 -16.82
C VAL A 42 4.09 23.15 -16.02
N GLN A 43 5.10 22.86 -15.21
CA GLN A 43 5.96 23.86 -14.58
C GLN A 43 7.06 24.28 -15.55
N VAL A 44 7.26 25.58 -15.68
CA VAL A 44 8.29 26.21 -16.51
C VAL A 44 9.31 26.84 -15.57
N PHE A 45 10.54 26.34 -15.64
CA PHE A 45 11.65 26.81 -14.81
C PHE A 45 12.56 27.70 -15.65
N VAL A 46 12.75 28.94 -15.22
CA VAL A 46 13.76 29.84 -15.77
C VAL A 46 14.96 29.80 -14.83
N GLN A 47 16.04 29.15 -15.25
CA GLN A 47 17.24 29.00 -14.44
C GLN A 47 18.43 29.71 -15.07
N ASN A 48 19.28 30.30 -14.23
CA ASN A 48 20.59 30.78 -14.65
C ASN A 48 21.50 29.56 -14.91
N THR A 49 22.17 29.54 -16.07
CA THR A 49 23.07 28.44 -16.47
C THR A 49 24.24 28.23 -15.50
N LEU A 50 24.63 29.27 -14.76
CA LEU A 50 25.70 29.20 -13.76
C LEU A 50 25.27 28.54 -12.43
N ASN A 51 23.97 28.54 -12.12
CA ASN A 51 23.40 28.01 -10.88
C ASN A 51 22.49 26.80 -11.11
N LYS A 52 22.69 26.06 -12.20
CA LYS A 52 21.88 24.89 -12.51
C LYS A 52 21.96 23.88 -11.37
N LYS A 53 20.82 23.59 -10.73
CA LYS A 53 20.74 22.57 -9.70
C LYS A 53 20.99 21.20 -10.34
N VAL A 54 22.03 20.50 -9.90
CA VAL A 54 22.31 19.14 -10.34
C VAL A 54 21.57 18.19 -9.40
N ASP A 55 20.67 17.41 -9.97
CA ASP A 55 19.95 16.35 -9.28
C ASP A 55 20.33 15.01 -9.92
N ASN A 56 20.76 14.07 -9.08
CA ASN A 56 21.12 12.70 -9.46
C ASN A 56 20.24 11.67 -8.70
N VAL A 57 19.24 12.15 -7.96
CA VAL A 57 18.30 11.32 -7.22
C VAL A 57 17.26 10.81 -8.20
N LYS A 58 16.93 9.52 -8.11
CA LYS A 58 15.92 8.92 -8.97
C LYS A 58 14.53 9.08 -8.35
N PRO A 59 13.47 9.20 -9.18
CA PRO A 59 12.10 9.16 -8.68
C PRO A 59 11.81 7.88 -7.89
N THR A 60 10.91 7.98 -6.92
CA THR A 60 10.36 6.84 -6.18
C THR A 60 9.07 6.36 -6.83
N ILE A 61 8.89 5.04 -6.89
CA ILE A 61 7.67 4.39 -7.37
C ILE A 61 7.22 3.39 -6.30
N GLU A 62 6.04 3.63 -5.74
CA GLU A 62 5.32 2.75 -4.82
C GLU A 62 4.03 2.28 -5.49
N TYR A 63 3.56 1.07 -5.17
CA TYR A 63 2.34 0.53 -5.76
C TYR A 63 1.57 -0.36 -4.80
N TRP A 64 0.26 -0.42 -4.98
CA TRP A 64 -0.67 -1.27 -4.23
C TRP A 64 -1.66 -1.89 -5.20
N PHE A 65 -1.76 -3.22 -5.21
CA PHE A 65 -2.73 -3.86 -6.10
C PHE A 65 -4.14 -3.74 -5.52
N ASN A 66 -5.07 -3.39 -6.39
CA ASN A 66 -6.50 -3.40 -6.08
C ASN A 66 -7.08 -4.81 -6.25
N ASN A 67 -6.57 -5.55 -7.24
CA ASN A 67 -6.92 -6.94 -7.53
C ASN A 67 -5.81 -7.63 -8.35
N ASN A 68 -5.91 -8.96 -8.50
CA ASN A 68 -4.91 -9.81 -9.14
C ASN A 68 -5.53 -10.81 -10.14
N CYS A 69 -4.65 -11.64 -10.72
CA CYS A 69 -4.99 -12.68 -11.70
C CYS A 69 -4.95 -14.12 -11.15
N ALA A 70 -4.91 -14.28 -9.83
CA ALA A 70 -4.81 -15.59 -9.20
C ALA A 70 -5.97 -16.51 -9.62
N GLY A 71 -5.64 -17.68 -10.18
CA GLY A 71 -6.60 -18.67 -10.66
C GLY A 71 -7.44 -18.23 -11.88
N LYS A 72 -6.99 -17.19 -12.61
CA LYS A 72 -7.71 -16.59 -13.76
C LYS A 72 -6.81 -16.44 -15.00
N LEU A 73 -5.76 -17.25 -15.08
CA LEU A 73 -4.77 -17.23 -16.17
C LEU A 73 -5.18 -18.10 -17.37
N ASP A 74 -6.24 -18.90 -17.25
CA ASP A 74 -6.74 -19.74 -18.33
C ASP A 74 -7.16 -18.90 -19.54
N LYS A 75 -6.89 -19.38 -20.76
CA LYS A 75 -7.12 -18.65 -22.01
C LYS A 75 -8.56 -18.14 -22.16
N ASP A 76 -9.56 -18.91 -21.74
CA ASP A 76 -10.98 -18.53 -21.86
C ASP A 76 -11.44 -17.52 -20.79
N ARG A 77 -10.60 -17.26 -19.78
CA ARG A 77 -10.92 -16.46 -18.59
C ARG A 77 -10.05 -15.21 -18.46
N CYS A 78 -8.83 -15.22 -19.00
CA CYS A 78 -7.89 -14.13 -18.85
C CYS A 78 -8.37 -12.85 -19.55
N ASP A 79 -9.01 -12.96 -20.72
CA ASP A 79 -9.54 -11.81 -21.47
C ASP A 79 -10.74 -11.14 -20.79
N LYS A 80 -11.48 -11.91 -19.96
CA LYS A 80 -12.66 -11.44 -19.22
C LYS A 80 -12.32 -10.95 -17.81
N THR A 81 -11.05 -11.05 -17.43
CA THR A 81 -10.58 -10.67 -16.10
C THR A 81 -9.55 -9.57 -16.23
N VAL A 82 -9.74 -8.50 -15.46
CA VAL A 82 -8.78 -7.40 -15.36
C VAL A 82 -8.11 -7.39 -14.00
N TRP A 83 -6.87 -6.93 -13.96
CA TRP A 83 -6.17 -6.54 -12.75
C TRP A 83 -5.83 -5.06 -12.80
N SER A 84 -5.70 -4.43 -11.65
CA SER A 84 -5.37 -3.03 -11.52
C SER A 84 -4.54 -2.75 -10.27
N VAL A 85 -3.84 -1.63 -10.35
CA VAL A 85 -2.86 -1.22 -9.35
C VAL A 85 -2.87 0.30 -9.26
N ASP A 86 -2.83 0.80 -8.04
CA ASP A 86 -2.60 2.20 -7.75
C ASP A 86 -1.09 2.40 -7.58
N ILE A 87 -0.54 3.36 -8.30
CA ILE A 87 0.90 3.62 -8.36
C ILE A 87 1.15 5.05 -7.90
N THR A 88 1.86 5.23 -6.80
CA THR A 88 2.29 6.54 -6.34
C THR A 88 3.73 6.80 -6.77
N VAL A 89 3.93 7.91 -7.47
CA VAL A 89 5.24 8.34 -7.96
C VAL A 89 5.57 9.71 -7.37
N GLN A 90 6.83 9.89 -6.99
CA GLN A 90 7.32 11.18 -6.50
C GLN A 90 8.77 11.39 -6.89
N ASP A 91 9.11 12.62 -7.24
CA ASP A 91 10.48 13.09 -7.21
C ASP A 91 10.53 14.38 -6.36
N TYR A 92 11.15 14.32 -5.19
CA TYR A 92 11.14 15.44 -4.25
C TYR A 92 12.25 16.47 -4.52
N ASP A 93 13.22 16.16 -5.39
CA ASP A 93 14.38 17.01 -5.61
C ASP A 93 14.17 17.95 -6.80
N SER A 94 14.26 17.46 -8.05
CA SER A 94 14.02 18.27 -9.25
C SER A 94 12.54 18.33 -9.63
N GLY A 95 11.75 17.29 -9.34
CA GLY A 95 10.33 17.19 -9.66
C GLY A 95 10.04 16.23 -10.82
N LEU A 96 8.82 15.70 -10.85
CA LEU A 96 8.41 14.61 -11.72
C LEU A 96 8.01 15.09 -13.13
N LYS A 97 8.83 14.82 -14.14
CA LYS A 97 8.61 15.23 -15.54
C LYS A 97 7.59 14.37 -16.27
N SER A 98 7.70 13.04 -16.18
CA SER A 98 6.77 12.12 -16.86
C SER A 98 6.72 10.74 -16.23
N VAL A 99 5.59 10.05 -16.41
CA VAL A 99 5.42 8.64 -16.03
C VAL A 99 4.83 7.90 -17.22
N VAL A 100 5.46 6.79 -17.60
CA VAL A 100 5.07 5.95 -18.74
C VAL A 100 4.89 4.52 -18.25
N ALA A 101 3.89 3.84 -18.80
CA ALA A 101 3.63 2.43 -18.55
C ALA A 101 3.62 1.64 -19.87
N ILE A 102 4.05 0.38 -19.79
CA ILE A 102 4.04 -0.60 -20.89
C ILE A 102 3.42 -1.90 -20.35
N PRO A 103 2.50 -2.56 -21.09
CA PRO A 103 2.08 -2.23 -22.45
C PRO A 103 0.98 -1.16 -22.56
N ASN A 104 0.20 -0.94 -21.51
CA ASN A 104 -0.93 -0.02 -21.56
C ASN A 104 -0.56 1.39 -21.08
N ARG A 105 -1.38 2.38 -21.44
CA ARG A 105 -1.27 3.74 -20.90
C ARG A 105 -1.63 3.76 -19.41
N ILE A 106 -1.08 4.75 -18.71
CA ILE A 106 -1.33 5.02 -17.30
C ILE A 106 -1.99 6.39 -17.15
N TYR A 107 -2.88 6.53 -16.18
CA TYR A 107 -3.69 7.74 -16.00
C TYR A 107 -3.51 8.31 -14.59
N PRO A 108 -3.26 9.62 -14.43
CA PRO A 108 -3.20 10.23 -13.11
C PRO A 108 -4.60 10.29 -12.49
N VAL A 109 -4.71 9.83 -11.24
CA VAL A 109 -5.94 9.93 -10.43
C VAL A 109 -5.96 11.26 -9.68
N THR A 110 -4.80 11.68 -9.18
CA THR A 110 -4.60 12.99 -8.56
C THR A 110 -4.18 14.01 -9.62
N LYS A 111 -4.37 15.31 -9.33
CA LYS A 111 -3.90 16.38 -10.22
C LYS A 111 -2.40 16.20 -10.50
N TYR A 112 -2.06 16.04 -11.78
CA TYR A 112 -0.68 15.88 -12.23
C TYR A 112 -0.22 17.10 -13.01
N ILE A 113 0.72 17.84 -12.44
CA ILE A 113 1.44 18.92 -13.10
C ILE A 113 2.85 18.42 -13.40
N SER A 114 3.26 18.44 -14.67
CA SER A 114 4.63 18.04 -15.02
C SER A 114 5.63 18.97 -14.33
N GLY A 115 6.60 18.40 -13.63
CA GLY A 115 7.56 19.08 -12.79
C GLY A 115 7.16 19.24 -11.32
N THR A 116 6.01 18.70 -10.90
CA THR A 116 5.63 18.71 -9.49
C THR A 116 6.56 17.87 -8.62
N LYS A 117 6.78 18.32 -7.38
CA LYS A 117 7.49 17.56 -6.33
C LYS A 117 6.56 16.79 -5.42
N ASP A 118 5.26 17.03 -5.57
CA ASP A 118 4.23 16.35 -4.81
C ASP A 118 4.09 14.91 -5.26
N ARG A 119 3.55 14.07 -4.37
CA ARG A 119 3.21 12.68 -4.69
C ARG A 119 2.04 12.69 -5.66
N VAL A 120 2.17 11.96 -6.76
CA VAL A 120 1.12 11.81 -7.77
C VAL A 120 0.72 10.34 -7.83
N THR A 121 -0.56 10.07 -7.65
CA THR A 121 -1.13 8.73 -7.77
C THR A 121 -1.68 8.53 -9.17
N PHE A 122 -1.32 7.40 -9.75
CA PHE A 122 -1.74 6.93 -11.05
C PHE A 122 -2.50 5.62 -10.94
N TYR A 123 -3.45 5.41 -11.84
CA TYR A 123 -4.19 4.17 -11.99
C TYR A 123 -3.71 3.45 -13.25
N TYR A 124 -3.33 2.19 -13.09
CA TYR A 124 -3.00 1.30 -14.19
C TYR A 124 -3.86 0.04 -14.11
N TRP A 125 -4.26 -0.47 -15.28
CA TRP A 125 -4.96 -1.73 -15.38
C TRP A 125 -4.61 -2.47 -16.67
N SER A 126 -4.74 -3.79 -16.62
CA SER A 126 -4.59 -4.65 -17.79
C SER A 126 -5.44 -5.92 -17.65
N THR A 127 -5.56 -6.68 -18.74
CA THR A 127 -6.20 -7.99 -18.68
C THR A 127 -5.25 -9.01 -18.05
N CYS A 128 -5.80 -10.09 -17.51
CA CYS A 128 -5.00 -11.16 -16.93
C CYS A 128 -4.21 -11.98 -17.96
N CYS A 129 -4.37 -11.70 -19.26
CA CYS A 129 -3.48 -12.25 -20.28
C CYS A 129 -2.13 -11.51 -20.32
N THR A 130 -2.08 -10.28 -19.79
CA THR A 130 -0.84 -9.53 -19.60
C THR A 130 -0.60 -9.36 -18.10
N THR A 131 0.16 -10.25 -17.48
CA THR A 131 0.36 -10.26 -16.03
C THR A 131 1.46 -9.31 -15.54
N THR A 132 2.17 -8.66 -16.46
CA THR A 132 3.27 -7.77 -16.11
C THR A 132 3.05 -6.38 -16.68
N ALA A 133 3.47 -5.36 -15.93
CA ALA A 133 3.52 -3.99 -16.39
C ALA A 133 4.83 -3.35 -15.96
N THR A 134 5.46 -2.61 -16.87
CA THR A 134 6.68 -1.86 -16.58
C THR A 134 6.34 -0.39 -16.47
N ILE A 135 6.61 0.19 -15.32
CA ILE A 135 6.39 1.62 -15.04
C ILE A 135 7.75 2.31 -15.03
N THR A 136 7.88 3.39 -15.78
CA THR A 136 9.08 4.23 -15.81
C THR A 136 8.70 5.65 -15.43
N ALA A 137 9.36 6.17 -14.39
CA ALA A 137 9.27 7.54 -13.96
C ALA A 137 10.54 8.30 -14.35
N ILE A 138 10.37 9.52 -14.85
CA ILE A 138 11.44 10.41 -15.31
C ILE A 138 11.26 11.75 -14.62
N ASP A 139 12.31 12.27 -13.99
CA ASP A 139 12.32 13.62 -13.39
C ASP A 139 12.73 14.71 -14.40
N ILE A 140 12.82 15.96 -13.93
CA ILE A 140 13.25 17.10 -14.76
C ILE A 140 14.76 17.04 -15.09
N ALA A 141 15.56 16.42 -14.24
CA ALA A 141 16.99 16.24 -14.43
C ALA A 141 17.36 15.05 -15.35
N GLU A 142 16.36 14.33 -15.88
CA GLU A 142 16.45 13.11 -16.69
C GLU A 142 16.92 11.87 -15.93
N ASN A 143 16.85 11.85 -14.60
CA ASN A 143 17.00 10.61 -13.84
C ASN A 143 15.76 9.73 -14.03
N GLN A 144 16.02 8.43 -14.20
CA GLN A 144 14.98 7.46 -14.48
C GLN A 144 14.97 6.34 -13.44
N TYR A 145 13.76 5.96 -13.04
CA TYR A 145 13.52 4.75 -12.26
C TYR A 145 12.45 3.91 -12.95
N THR A 146 12.78 2.63 -13.16
CA THR A 146 11.88 1.66 -13.78
C THR A 146 11.57 0.55 -12.80
N ARG A 147 10.28 0.24 -12.64
CA ARG A 147 9.80 -0.83 -11.79
C ARG A 147 8.85 -1.73 -12.57
N THR A 148 9.12 -3.03 -12.54
CA THR A 148 8.23 -4.06 -13.09
C THR A 148 7.29 -4.54 -12.01
N ILE A 149 6.01 -4.53 -12.33
CA ILE A 149 4.92 -5.02 -11.50
C ILE A 149 4.46 -6.34 -12.11
N ASP A 150 4.43 -7.41 -11.30
CA ASP A 150 3.93 -8.73 -11.70
C ASP A 150 2.80 -9.16 -10.74
N VAL A 151 1.60 -9.36 -11.28
CA VAL A 151 0.42 -9.74 -10.48
C VAL A 151 0.41 -11.21 -10.05
N ASN A 152 1.32 -12.03 -10.58
CA ASN A 152 1.45 -13.43 -10.16
C ASN A 152 2.16 -13.56 -8.81
N VAL A 153 2.93 -12.54 -8.40
CA VAL A 153 3.77 -12.55 -7.19
C VAL A 153 2.99 -12.04 -5.96
N TRP A 154 1.66 -12.15 -5.97
CA TRP A 154 0.78 -11.62 -4.91
C TRP A 154 1.00 -12.28 -3.53
N ASP A 155 1.65 -13.45 -3.48
CA ASP A 155 2.02 -14.13 -2.23
C ASP A 155 3.28 -13.52 -1.58
N ASN A 156 3.28 -12.22 -1.33
CA ASN A 156 4.46 -11.50 -0.85
C ASN A 156 4.28 -10.94 0.55
N LEU A 157 4.00 -11.81 1.53
CA LEU A 157 4.65 -11.62 2.82
C LEU A 157 6.14 -11.90 2.55
N SER A 158 7.01 -10.95 2.85
CA SER A 158 8.45 -11.21 2.83
C SER A 158 8.75 -12.42 3.73
N GLN A 159 9.83 -13.15 3.44
CA GLN A 159 10.25 -14.27 4.29
C GLN A 159 10.36 -13.86 5.77
N GLY A 160 10.73 -12.60 6.04
CA GLY A 160 10.77 -12.02 7.38
C GLY A 160 9.38 -11.86 8.02
N GLU A 161 8.38 -11.37 7.28
CA GLU A 161 7.02 -11.22 7.79
C GLU A 161 6.35 -12.58 8.04
N ILE A 162 6.56 -13.56 7.16
CA ILE A 162 6.10 -14.94 7.39
C ILE A 162 6.75 -15.49 8.66
N ALA A 163 8.07 -15.35 8.80
CA ALA A 163 8.79 -15.82 9.98
C ALA A 163 8.27 -15.16 11.27
N ALA A 164 8.01 -13.85 11.24
CA ALA A 164 7.48 -13.12 12.40
C ALA A 164 6.09 -13.61 12.81
N ILE A 165 5.18 -13.82 11.85
CA ILE A 165 3.82 -14.34 12.12
C ILE A 165 3.91 -15.75 12.71
N VAL A 166 4.69 -16.63 12.09
CA VAL A 166 4.83 -18.03 12.54
C VAL A 166 5.46 -18.11 13.93
N LEU A 167 6.53 -17.37 14.18
CA LEU A 167 7.18 -17.32 15.50
C LEU A 167 6.26 -16.73 16.57
N GLY A 168 5.50 -15.68 16.22
CA GLY A 168 4.52 -15.07 17.13
C GLY A 168 3.41 -16.04 17.55
N VAL A 169 2.86 -16.79 16.60
CA VAL A 169 1.81 -17.80 16.88
C VAL A 169 2.38 -18.96 17.72
N LEU A 170 3.58 -19.45 17.42
CA LEU A 170 4.22 -20.52 18.19
C LEU A 170 4.52 -20.09 19.63
N LEU A 171 5.03 -18.86 19.82
CA LEU A 171 5.31 -18.33 21.15
C LEU A 171 4.03 -18.13 21.96
N LEU A 172 2.96 -17.64 21.34
CA LEU A 172 1.66 -17.48 22.00
C LEU A 172 1.09 -18.84 22.45
N LEU A 173 1.17 -19.87 21.61
CA LEU A 173 0.77 -21.23 21.98
C LEU A 173 1.60 -21.77 23.17
N PHE A 174 2.91 -21.56 23.15
CA PHE A 174 3.79 -21.97 24.24
C PHE A 174 3.42 -21.30 25.58
N LEU A 175 3.15 -20.00 25.56
CA LEU A 175 2.71 -19.27 26.76
C LEU A 175 1.37 -19.77 27.30
N LEU A 176 0.41 -20.09 26.43
CA LEU A 176 -0.86 -20.68 26.85
C LEU A 176 -0.67 -22.04 27.53
N ILE A 177 0.22 -22.89 27.02
CA ILE A 177 0.54 -24.19 27.64
C ILE A 177 1.14 -23.98 29.03
N LEU A 178 2.12 -23.07 29.17
CA LEU A 178 2.72 -22.76 30.47
C LEU A 178 1.70 -22.21 31.47
N LEU A 179 0.78 -21.37 31.01
CA LEU A 179 -0.29 -20.83 31.85
C LEU A 179 -1.21 -21.93 32.35
N VAL A 180 -1.62 -22.88 31.49
CA VAL A 180 -2.43 -24.03 31.90
C VAL A 180 -1.67 -24.88 32.93
N ILE A 181 -0.39 -25.18 32.69
CA ILE A 181 0.46 -25.93 33.64
C ILE A 181 0.56 -25.20 34.97
N ALA A 182 0.77 -23.88 34.96
CA ALA A 182 0.85 -23.06 36.16
C ALA A 182 -0.46 -23.08 36.94
N ILE A 183 -1.62 -22.97 36.27
CA ILE A 183 -2.94 -23.10 36.92
C ILE A 183 -3.08 -24.50 37.56
N VAL A 184 -2.79 -25.56 36.81
CA VAL A 184 -2.90 -26.94 37.31
C VAL A 184 -1.98 -27.16 38.51
N TYR A 185 -0.74 -26.66 38.45
CA TYR A 185 0.22 -26.76 39.54
C TYR A 185 -0.23 -25.96 40.78
N CYS A 186 -0.70 -24.72 40.59
CA CYS A 186 -1.25 -23.90 41.67
C CYS A 186 -2.47 -24.54 42.33
N VAL A 187 -3.40 -25.12 41.55
CA VAL A 187 -4.57 -25.83 42.07
C VAL A 187 -4.17 -27.10 42.82
N ARG A 188 -3.26 -27.92 42.26
CA ARG A 188 -2.72 -29.11 42.94
C ARG A 188 -2.02 -28.75 44.26
N LYS A 189 -1.21 -27.70 44.27
CA LYS A 189 -0.52 -27.23 45.47
C LYS A 189 -1.51 -26.67 46.51
N ARG A 190 -2.61 -26.03 46.10
CA ARG A 190 -3.65 -25.56 47.03
C ARG A 190 -4.37 -26.70 47.75
N ASN A 191 -4.61 -27.82 47.07
CA ASN A 191 -5.24 -29.00 47.68
C ASN A 191 -4.36 -29.71 48.73
N SER A 192 -3.05 -29.44 48.78
CA SER A 192 -2.16 -29.93 49.83
C SER A 192 -2.13 -29.05 51.09
N HIS A 193 -2.82 -27.90 51.08
CA HIS A 193 -3.02 -27.05 52.25
C HIS A 193 -4.49 -27.11 52.69
N ASP A 194 -4.97 -28.31 53.03
CA ASP A 194 -6.20 -28.43 53.81
C ASP A 194 -5.98 -27.71 55.15
N LEU A 195 -6.73 -26.63 55.36
CA LEU A 195 -6.84 -25.95 56.64
C LEU A 195 -7.30 -26.96 57.70
N PRO A 196 -6.69 -27.01 58.91
CA PRO A 196 -7.13 -27.92 59.95
C PRO A 196 -8.59 -27.63 60.30
N TYR A 197 -9.42 -28.68 60.18
CA TYR A 197 -10.83 -28.69 60.55
C TYR A 197 -10.99 -28.16 61.98
N THR A 198 -11.52 -26.94 62.13
CA THR A 198 -11.89 -26.43 63.45
C THR A 198 -13.14 -27.18 63.90
N GLN A 199 -12.95 -28.14 64.82
CA GLN A 199 -14.03 -28.72 65.61
C GLN A 199 -14.71 -27.60 66.40
N ARG A 200 -15.85 -27.11 65.93
CA ARG A 200 -16.81 -26.43 66.79
C ARG A 200 -17.63 -27.48 67.53
N TYR A 201 -17.32 -27.61 68.81
CA TYR A 201 -18.07 -28.34 69.83
C TYR A 201 -19.54 -27.89 69.82
N GLY A 202 -20.41 -28.75 69.27
CA GLY A 202 -21.87 -28.57 69.29
C GLY A 202 -22.48 -29.49 70.33
N SER A 203 -22.49 -29.05 71.58
CA SER A 203 -23.25 -29.69 72.66
C SER A 203 -24.75 -29.52 72.43
N ARG A 204 -25.46 -30.58 72.05
CA ARG A 204 -26.91 -30.70 72.31
C ARG A 204 -27.31 -32.16 72.48
N GLN A 205 -27.90 -32.44 73.63
CA GLN A 205 -28.34 -33.75 74.12
C GLN A 205 -29.43 -34.39 73.23
N PRO A 206 -29.57 -35.72 73.22
CA PRO A 206 -30.59 -36.41 72.46
C PRO A 206 -31.98 -36.20 73.07
N ALA A 207 -32.93 -35.71 72.28
CA ALA A 207 -34.33 -35.71 72.65
C ALA A 207 -34.93 -37.09 72.35
N ARG A 208 -35.29 -37.75 73.45
CA ARG A 208 -36.15 -38.92 73.67
C ARG A 208 -37.19 -39.19 72.57
N SER A 209 -37.23 -40.43 72.09
CA SER A 209 -38.32 -40.91 71.24
C SER A 209 -39.63 -40.97 72.01
N GLU A 210 -40.69 -40.45 71.42
CA GLU A 210 -42.05 -40.88 71.72
C GLU A 210 -42.80 -41.10 70.41
N ARG A 211 -43.80 -41.95 70.51
CA ARG A 211 -44.22 -42.97 69.55
C ARG A 211 -45.68 -42.69 69.20
N THR A 212 -46.05 -42.86 67.92
CA THR A 212 -47.43 -43.11 67.40
C THR A 212 -48.44 -41.97 67.61
N SER A 213 -49.49 -41.73 66.82
CA SER A 213 -50.18 -42.43 65.72
C SER A 213 -51.30 -41.48 65.22
N PHE A 214 -51.79 -41.77 64.01
CA PHE A 214 -52.97 -41.24 63.29
C PHE A 214 -52.79 -39.94 62.51
#